data_AF-A0A2T7TD08-F1
#
_entry.id   AF-A0A2T7TD08-F1
#
_cell.length_a   1.000
_cell.length_b   1.000
_cell.length_c   1.000
_cell.angle_alpha   90.00
_cell.angle_beta   90.00
_cell.angle_gamma   90.00
#
_symmetry.space_group_name_H-M   'P 1'
#
loop_
_entity.id
_entity.type
_entity.pdbx_description
1 polymer ?
#
loop_
_entity_poly.entity_id
_entity_poly.type
_entity_poly.pdbx_seq_one_letter_code
_entity_poly.pdbx_strand_id
1 'polypeptide(L)'
;MNRAALLVLADGRFPAGGHAHSGGAEPAVRAGRIHDARSLAAFCRGRLHTTGLTAAALAAAAAGGLDPLELDEAADARTPSPALRATARKLGRQLMRAARATWPSGELDALAAAPPR
;
A
#
# COMPACT_ATOMS: atom_id res chain seq x y z
N MET A 1 -6.70 13.62 12.61
CA MET A 1 -7.09 13.75 11.18
C MET A 1 -8.60 13.98 11.09
N ASN A 2 -9.07 14.91 10.25
CA ASN A 2 -10.51 15.12 10.06
C ASN A 2 -11.10 14.10 9.06
N ARG A 3 -12.43 13.97 9.00
CA ARG A 3 -13.09 13.01 8.07
C ARG A 3 -12.82 13.33 6.60
N ALA A 4 -12.73 14.61 6.24
CA ALA A 4 -12.46 15.02 4.86
C ALA A 4 -11.06 14.56 4.39
N ALA A 5 -10.05 14.65 5.26
CA ALA A 5 -8.69 14.17 5.01
C ALA A 5 -8.66 12.66 4.77
N LEU A 6 -9.44 11.89 5.54
CA LEU A 6 -9.56 10.44 5.32
C LEU A 6 -10.19 10.11 3.96
N LEU A 7 -11.20 10.89 3.54
CA LEU A 7 -11.82 10.72 2.21
C LEU A 7 -10.84 11.07 1.08
N VAL A 8 -10.04 12.13 1.24
CA VAL A 8 -9.00 12.49 0.27
C VAL A 8 -7.93 11.40 0.18
N LEU A 9 -7.49 10.84 1.31
CA LEU A 9 -6.50 9.76 1.34
C LEU A 9 -7.02 8.48 0.65
N ALA A 10 -8.31 8.19 0.77
CA ALA A 10 -8.96 7.03 0.16
C ALA A 10 -9.35 7.25 -1.32
N ASP A 11 -9.23 8.47 -1.85
CA ASP A 11 -9.61 8.79 -3.21
C ASP A 11 -8.59 8.21 -4.21
N GLY A 12 -9.07 7.49 -5.23
CA GLY A 12 -8.22 6.91 -6.27
C GLY A 12 -7.43 7.94 -7.08
N ARG A 13 -7.80 9.23 -7.02
CA ARG A 13 -7.09 10.35 -7.66
C ARG A 13 -5.99 10.93 -6.78
N PHE A 14 -5.88 10.51 -5.52
CA PHE A 14 -4.78 10.93 -4.66
C PHE A 14 -3.44 10.56 -5.32
N PRO A 15 -2.47 11.47 -5.46
CA PRO A 15 -1.31 11.30 -6.33
C PRO A 15 -0.21 10.40 -5.71
N ALA A 16 -0.61 9.27 -5.13
CA ALA A 16 0.26 8.23 -4.58
C ALA A 16 0.64 7.14 -5.60
N GLY A 17 0.05 7.16 -6.81
CA GLY A 17 0.35 6.20 -7.88
C GLY A 17 -0.27 4.80 -7.69
N GLY A 18 -1.22 4.65 -6.77
CA GLY A 18 -1.82 3.35 -6.44
C GLY A 18 -2.57 2.68 -7.61
N HIS A 19 -3.09 3.46 -8.56
CA HIS A 19 -3.80 2.96 -9.74
C HIS A 19 -2.87 2.39 -10.83
N ALA A 20 -1.54 2.57 -10.72
CA ALA A 20 -0.59 2.11 -11.72
C ALA A 20 -0.22 0.61 -11.58
N HIS A 21 -0.77 -0.10 -10.59
CA HIS A 21 -0.42 -1.50 -10.31
C HIS A 21 -1.65 -2.38 -10.17
N SER A 22 -1.70 -3.44 -10.97
CA SER A 22 -2.82 -4.41 -11.00
C SER A 22 -2.88 -5.34 -9.77
N GLY A 23 -1.78 -5.41 -8.99
CA GLY A 23 -1.64 -6.33 -7.86
C GLY A 23 -1.88 -7.80 -8.23
N GLY A 24 -1.48 -8.19 -9.43
CA GLY A 24 -1.61 -9.57 -9.91
C GLY A 24 -2.91 -9.87 -10.65
N ALA A 25 -3.81 -8.89 -10.85
CA ALA A 25 -5.00 -9.07 -11.67
C ALA A 25 -4.64 -9.33 -13.14
N GLU A 26 -3.68 -8.58 -13.71
CA GLU A 26 -3.22 -8.76 -15.10
C GLU A 26 -2.72 -10.18 -15.40
N PRO A 27 -1.78 -10.77 -14.63
CA PRO A 27 -1.37 -12.15 -14.86
C PRO A 27 -2.50 -13.16 -14.59
N ALA A 28 -3.43 -12.88 -13.69
CA ALA A 28 -4.58 -13.75 -13.45
C ALA A 28 -5.58 -13.74 -14.63
N VAL A 29 -5.77 -12.59 -15.29
CA VAL A 29 -6.51 -12.49 -16.57
C VAL A 29 -5.78 -13.28 -17.65
N ARG A 30 -4.47 -13.06 -17.81
CA ARG A 30 -3.66 -13.74 -18.83
C ARG A 30 -3.66 -15.27 -18.67
N ALA A 31 -3.81 -15.75 -17.44
CA ALA A 31 -3.93 -17.17 -17.10
C ALA A 31 -5.38 -17.71 -17.15
N GLY A 32 -6.36 -16.92 -17.60
CA GLY A 32 -7.77 -17.32 -17.69
C GLY A 32 -8.52 -17.44 -16.35
N ARG A 33 -7.87 -17.09 -15.23
CA ARG A 33 -8.47 -17.19 -13.88
C ARG A 33 -9.45 -16.07 -13.58
N ILE A 34 -9.26 -14.91 -14.21
CA ILE A 34 -10.22 -13.80 -14.21
C ILE A 34 -10.70 -13.61 -15.65
N HIS A 35 -11.98 -13.80 -15.88
CA HIS A 35 -12.60 -13.69 -17.22
C HIS A 35 -13.98 -13.02 -17.20
N ASP A 36 -14.50 -12.69 -16.02
CA ASP A 36 -15.77 -12.00 -15.82
C ASP A 36 -15.79 -11.28 -14.45
N ALA A 37 -16.90 -10.59 -14.15
CA ALA A 37 -17.05 -9.88 -12.88
C ALA A 37 -17.07 -10.82 -11.67
N ARG A 38 -17.57 -12.05 -11.81
CA ARG A 38 -17.69 -13.03 -10.72
C ARG A 38 -16.31 -13.55 -10.31
N SER A 39 -15.50 -13.92 -11.28
CA SER A 39 -14.11 -14.37 -11.10
C SER A 39 -13.22 -13.24 -10.58
N LEU A 40 -13.43 -12.00 -11.03
CA LEU A 40 -12.78 -10.82 -10.44
C LEU A 40 -13.16 -10.64 -8.96
N ALA A 41 -14.46 -10.74 -8.62
CA ALA A 41 -14.92 -10.63 -7.24
C ALA A 41 -14.36 -11.76 -6.34
N ALA A 42 -14.19 -12.97 -6.89
CA ALA A 42 -13.54 -14.08 -6.19
C ALA A 42 -12.04 -13.80 -5.98
N PHE A 43 -11.34 -13.30 -7.00
CA PHE A 43 -9.94 -12.87 -6.90
C PHE A 43 -9.75 -11.78 -5.84
N CYS A 44 -10.58 -10.74 -5.84
CA CYS A 44 -10.53 -9.67 -4.84
C CYS A 44 -10.76 -10.20 -3.42
N ARG A 45 -11.74 -11.08 -3.21
CA ARG A 45 -11.97 -11.74 -1.90
C ARG A 45 -10.76 -12.56 -1.46
N GLY A 46 -10.20 -13.38 -2.34
CA GLY A 46 -8.97 -14.14 -2.03
C GLY A 46 -7.80 -13.23 -1.67
N ARG A 47 -7.67 -12.09 -2.33
CA ARG A 47 -6.66 -11.08 -1.99
C ARG A 47 -6.88 -10.43 -0.64
N LEU A 48 -8.12 -10.12 -0.27
CA LEU A 48 -8.45 -9.56 1.06
C LEU A 48 -7.99 -10.50 2.18
N HIS A 49 -8.15 -11.81 2.02
CA HIS A 49 -7.72 -12.79 3.02
C HIS A 49 -6.22 -13.09 3.04
N THR A 50 -5.44 -12.52 2.12
CA THR A 50 -4.00 -12.79 1.99
C THR A 50 -3.19 -11.50 2.09
N THR A 51 -2.81 -10.91 0.94
CA THR A 51 -2.02 -9.68 0.89
C THR A 51 -2.75 -8.49 1.50
N GLY A 52 -4.08 -8.43 1.35
CA GLY A 52 -4.93 -7.42 1.99
C GLY A 52 -4.89 -7.50 3.51
N LEU A 53 -5.01 -8.70 4.09
CA LEU A 53 -4.94 -8.92 5.53
C LEU A 53 -3.59 -8.50 6.10
N THR A 54 -2.48 -8.88 5.45
CA THR A 54 -1.13 -8.47 5.86
C THR A 54 -0.96 -6.95 5.83
N ALA A 55 -1.38 -6.30 4.74
CA ALA A 55 -1.29 -4.84 4.63
C ALA A 55 -2.16 -4.12 5.69
N ALA A 56 -3.37 -4.63 5.95
CA ALA A 56 -4.24 -4.10 6.98
C ALA A 56 -3.65 -4.26 8.40
N ALA A 57 -3.03 -5.41 8.69
CA ALA A 57 -2.37 -5.64 9.97
C ALA A 57 -1.18 -4.70 10.20
N LEU A 58 -0.34 -4.48 9.17
CA LEU A 58 0.77 -3.52 9.22
C LEU A 58 0.27 -2.08 9.41
N ALA A 59 -0.79 -1.68 8.70
CA ALA A 59 -1.39 -0.36 8.86
C ALA A 59 -1.99 -0.15 10.27
N ALA A 60 -2.67 -1.17 10.80
CA ALA A 60 -3.20 -1.15 12.17
C ALA A 60 -2.08 -1.07 13.22
N ALA A 61 -0.99 -1.82 13.01
CA ALA A 61 0.20 -1.79 13.86
C ALA A 61 0.85 -0.38 13.87
N ALA A 62 1.02 0.24 12.70
CA ALA A 62 1.53 1.61 12.58
C ALA A 62 0.61 2.61 13.30
N ALA A 63 -0.71 2.50 13.10
CA ALA A 63 -1.68 3.34 13.80
C ALA A 63 -1.69 3.11 15.33
N GLY A 64 -1.25 1.92 15.77
CA GLY A 64 -1.03 1.58 17.17
C GLY A 64 0.30 2.09 17.75
N GLY A 65 1.13 2.79 16.96
CA GLY A 65 2.37 3.41 17.42
C GLY A 65 3.63 2.53 17.34
N LEU A 66 3.56 1.39 16.64
CA LEU A 66 4.76 0.58 16.36
C LEU A 66 5.70 1.30 15.38
N ASP A 67 7.00 1.02 15.47
CA ASP A 67 8.03 1.65 14.64
C ASP A 67 7.77 1.41 13.15
N PRO A 68 7.53 2.48 12.35
CA PRO A 68 7.30 2.35 10.92
C PRO A 68 8.46 1.67 10.17
N LEU A 69 9.71 1.79 10.63
CA LEU A 69 10.86 1.16 9.97
C LEU A 69 10.88 -0.36 10.19
N GLU A 70 10.55 -0.84 11.40
CA GLU A 70 10.40 -2.27 11.67
C GLU A 70 9.22 -2.87 10.88
N LEU A 71 8.12 -2.11 10.76
CA LEU A 71 6.96 -2.53 9.96
C LEU A 71 7.28 -2.58 8.46
N ASP A 72 8.14 -1.70 7.98
CA ASP A 72 8.62 -1.69 6.60
C ASP A 72 9.54 -2.88 6.28
N GLU A 73 10.47 -3.23 7.18
CA GLU A 73 11.24 -4.48 7.11
C GLU A 73 10.32 -5.71 7.11
N ALA A 74 9.32 -5.72 8.00
CA ALA A 74 8.33 -6.78 8.08
C ALA A 74 7.50 -6.91 6.78
N ALA A 75 7.19 -5.80 6.10
CA ALA A 75 6.54 -5.80 4.81
C ALA A 75 7.43 -6.39 3.70
N ASP A 76 8.72 -6.03 3.70
CA ASP A 76 9.70 -6.53 2.75
C ASP A 76 9.93 -8.03 2.90
N ALA A 77 10.07 -8.53 4.13
CA ALA A 77 10.22 -9.95 4.42
C ALA A 77 9.02 -10.79 3.92
N ARG A 78 7.81 -10.19 3.92
CA ARG A 78 6.57 -10.81 3.43
C ARG A 78 6.33 -10.59 1.93
N THR A 79 7.26 -9.94 1.23
CA THR A 79 7.19 -9.67 -0.21
C THR A 79 8.34 -10.39 -0.92
N PRO A 80 8.18 -11.67 -1.30
CA PRO A 80 9.28 -12.46 -1.89
C PRO A 80 9.82 -11.88 -3.20
N SER A 81 8.94 -11.30 -4.02
CA SER A 81 9.29 -10.77 -5.35
C SER A 81 10.13 -9.48 -5.24
N PRO A 82 11.39 -9.47 -5.73
CA PRO A 82 12.22 -8.27 -5.75
C PRO A 82 11.59 -7.12 -6.55
N ALA A 83 10.91 -7.45 -7.66
CA ALA A 83 10.22 -6.46 -8.47
C ALA A 83 9.06 -5.80 -7.71
N LEU A 84 8.32 -6.58 -6.91
CA LEU A 84 7.26 -6.03 -6.06
C LEU A 84 7.82 -5.17 -4.93
N ARG A 85 8.93 -5.55 -4.30
CA ARG A 85 9.62 -4.69 -3.32
C ARG A 85 10.03 -3.36 -3.95
N ALA A 86 10.71 -3.38 -5.10
CA ALA A 86 11.12 -2.16 -5.80
C ALA A 86 9.94 -1.25 -6.15
N THR A 87 8.82 -1.82 -6.60
CA THR A 87 7.57 -1.11 -6.81
C THR A 87 7.01 -0.51 -5.53
N ALA A 88 6.94 -1.28 -4.44
CA ALA A 88 6.48 -0.81 -3.14
C ALA A 88 7.29 0.40 -2.65
N ARG A 89 8.63 0.36 -2.81
CA ARG A 89 9.51 1.50 -2.49
C ARG A 89 9.18 2.76 -3.29
N LYS A 90 8.89 2.61 -4.59
CA LYS A 90 8.50 3.74 -5.45
C LYS A 90 7.17 4.34 -5.00
N LEU A 91 6.17 3.49 -4.72
CA LEU A 91 4.85 3.91 -4.25
C LEU A 91 4.91 4.58 -2.87
N GLY A 92 5.65 4.01 -1.92
CA GLY A 92 5.84 4.59 -0.58
C GLY A 92 6.43 6.00 -0.65
N ARG A 93 7.43 6.23 -1.53
CA ARG A 93 7.97 7.59 -1.76
C ARG A 93 6.96 8.55 -2.38
N GLN A 94 6.11 8.08 -3.31
CA GLN A 94 5.04 8.91 -3.89
C GLN A 94 4.01 9.28 -2.81
N LEU A 95 3.55 8.28 -2.05
CA LEU A 95 2.61 8.46 -0.94
C LEU A 95 3.17 9.42 0.11
N MET A 96 4.42 9.26 0.53
CA MET A 96 5.05 10.14 1.51
C MET A 96 5.14 11.60 1.03
N ARG A 97 5.50 11.82 -0.23
CA ARG A 97 5.52 13.18 -0.81
C ARG A 97 4.14 13.80 -0.84
N ALA A 98 3.14 13.07 -1.33
CA ALA A 98 1.77 13.57 -1.39
C ALA A 98 1.19 13.84 0.00
N ALA A 99 1.45 12.93 0.96
CA ALA A 99 0.99 13.06 2.35
C ALA A 99 1.59 14.28 3.04
N ARG A 100 2.92 14.49 2.93
CA ARG A 100 3.60 15.66 3.52
C ARG A 100 3.11 17.00 2.94
N ALA A 101 2.82 17.04 1.64
CA ALA A 101 2.27 18.23 1.01
C ALA A 101 0.81 18.51 1.44
N THR A 102 0.04 17.46 1.73
CA THR A 102 -1.39 17.58 2.07
C THR A 102 -1.60 17.82 3.58
N TRP A 103 -0.79 17.18 4.42
CA TRP A 103 -0.88 17.20 5.88
C TRP A 103 0.50 17.43 6.50
N PRO A 104 0.91 18.71 6.68
CA PRO A 104 2.17 19.02 7.33
C PRO A 104 2.25 18.40 8.73
N SER A 105 3.29 17.61 8.98
CA SER A 105 3.53 16.92 10.25
C SER A 105 5.02 16.67 10.46
N GLY A 106 5.55 17.06 11.62
CA GLY A 106 6.94 16.80 11.98
C GLY A 106 7.28 15.31 12.06
N GLU A 107 6.31 14.46 12.39
CA GLU A 107 6.47 12.99 12.41
C GLU A 107 6.69 12.44 10.99
N LEU A 108 5.95 12.96 10.00
CA LEU A 108 6.13 12.57 8.59
C LEU A 108 7.44 13.11 8.03
N ASP A 109 7.88 14.30 8.45
CA ASP A 109 9.18 14.85 8.07
C ASP A 109 10.33 14.01 8.64
N ALA A 110 10.24 13.62 9.92
CA ALA A 110 11.22 12.74 10.56
C ALA A 110 11.28 11.37 9.88
N LEU A 111 10.12 10.75 9.60
CA LEU A 111 10.05 9.47 8.89
C LEU A 111 10.60 9.56 7.46
N ALA A 112 10.36 10.66 6.75
CA ALA A 112 10.89 10.85 5.40
C ALA A 112 12.42 11.07 5.36
N ALA A 113 13.01 11.53 6.46
CA ALA A 113 14.46 11.70 6.61
C ALA A 113 15.15 10.39 7.05
N ALA A 114 14.41 9.45 7.63
CA ALA A 114 14.95 8.17 8.05
C ALA A 114 15.25 7.28 6.84
N PRO A 115 16.46 6.69 6.75
CA PRO A 115 16.75 5.69 5.73
C PRO A 115 15.93 4.42 6.03
N PRO A 116 15.31 3.78 5.01
CA PRO A 116 14.85 2.40 5.18
C PRO A 116 16.07 1.54 5.50
N ARG A 117 15.92 0.67 6.51
CA ARG A 117 16.98 -0.22 6.96
C ARG A 117 17.32 -1.30 5.92
#